data_AF-A0A9E8SE01-F1
#
_entry.id   AF-A0A9E8SE01-F1
#
_cell.length_a   1.000
_cell.length_b   1.000
_cell.length_c   1.000
_cell.angle_alpha   90.00
_cell.angle_beta   90.00
_cell.angle_gamma   90.00
#
_symmetry.space_group_name_H-M   'P 1'
#
loop_
_entity.id
_entity.type
_entity.pdbx_description
1 polymer ?
#
loop_
_entity_poly.entity_id
_entity_poly.type
_entity_poly.pdbx_seq_one_letter_code
_entity_poly.pdbx_strand_id
1 'polypeptide(L)'
;MNKFFPDAINFTNFEQQGMENFQKSNMAFVQEYQSLIAMLFVPVYALMSKLVFINYKNYNFTEHLVINMYLFAHMSIASAVMAILALLLGINFMVFSTAIMLPLQVLYAAYAFKRLFKLSVKNIIIKTLLFSLVLMILSVLLIITVVFMMYITGGMDEIMEAATTRQKLN
;
A
#
# COMPACT_ATOMS: atom_id res chain seq x y z
N MET A 1 2.49 2.98 17.02
CA MET A 1 3.87 2.44 17.00
C MET A 1 4.93 3.55 17.12
N ASN A 2 4.87 4.62 16.32
CA ASN A 2 5.82 5.76 16.40
C ASN A 2 6.03 6.35 17.81
N LYS A 3 4.99 6.43 18.64
CA LYS A 3 5.09 6.97 20.01
C LYS A 3 5.90 6.09 20.98
N PHE A 4 6.00 4.79 20.72
CA PHE A 4 6.55 3.82 21.67
C PHE A 4 7.83 3.15 21.17
N PHE A 5 8.08 3.12 19.85
CA PHE A 5 9.28 2.52 19.25
C PHE A 5 9.79 3.34 18.05
N PRO A 6 10.31 4.55 18.26
CA PRO A 6 10.81 5.41 17.18
C PRO A 6 12.01 4.79 16.44
N ASP A 7 12.91 4.11 17.15
CA ASP A 7 14.14 3.55 16.57
C ASP A 7 13.90 2.35 15.63
N ALA A 8 12.78 1.65 15.77
CA ALA A 8 12.37 0.56 14.89
C ALA A 8 11.84 1.05 13.52
N ILE A 9 11.57 2.36 13.41
CA ILE A 9 11.01 3.05 12.24
C ILE A 9 12.08 4.05 11.72
N ASN A 10 13.36 3.69 11.80
CA ASN A 10 14.44 4.46 11.17
C ASN A 10 14.53 4.09 9.68
N PHE A 11 14.06 5.01 8.81
CA PHE A 11 14.17 4.92 7.35
C PHE A 11 15.44 5.61 6.81
N THR A 12 16.47 5.77 7.64
CA THR A 12 17.71 6.50 7.36
C THR A 12 18.44 6.07 6.08
N ASN A 13 18.20 4.84 5.60
CA ASN A 13 18.79 4.34 4.34
C ASN A 13 18.11 4.90 3.07
N PHE A 14 16.94 5.54 3.17
CA PHE A 14 16.20 6.15 2.05
C PHE A 14 15.97 7.66 2.20
N GLU A 15 16.49 8.27 3.27
CA GLU A 15 16.45 9.72 3.43
C GLU A 15 17.38 10.38 2.42
N GLN A 16 16.83 10.78 1.27
CA GLN A 16 17.50 11.71 0.36
C GLN A 16 17.63 13.06 1.07
N GLN A 17 18.76 13.31 1.73
CA GLN A 17 19.07 14.47 2.59
C GLN A 17 18.58 15.82 2.05
N GLY A 18 17.36 16.25 2.42
CA GLY A 18 16.69 17.50 2.01
C GLY A 18 15.31 17.31 1.34
N MET A 19 14.84 16.07 1.17
CA MET A 19 13.41 15.72 1.06
C MET A 19 12.83 15.38 2.43
N GLU A 20 13.62 15.54 3.48
CA GLU A 20 13.33 15.06 4.83
C GLU A 20 12.08 15.73 5.42
N ASN A 21 11.93 17.05 5.21
CA ASN A 21 10.76 17.79 5.67
C ASN A 21 9.48 17.39 4.91
N PHE A 22 9.58 17.24 3.59
CA PHE A 22 8.46 16.78 2.75
C PHE A 22 8.05 15.35 3.10
N GLN A 23 9.03 14.46 3.25
CA GLN A 23 8.81 13.07 3.63
C GLN A 23 8.21 12.95 5.04
N LYS A 24 8.75 13.67 6.03
CA LYS A 24 8.23 13.69 7.40
C LYS A 24 6.80 14.21 7.46
N SER A 25 6.50 15.30 6.74
CA SER A 25 5.14 15.86 6.67
C SER A 25 4.15 14.88 6.04
N ASN A 26 4.51 14.26 4.91
CA ASN A 26 3.68 13.26 4.25
C ASN A 26 3.46 12.02 5.13
N MET A 27 4.51 11.55 5.81
CA MET A 27 4.40 10.41 6.73
C MET A 27 3.50 10.74 7.92
N ALA A 28 3.61 11.94 8.49
CA ALA A 28 2.74 12.39 9.57
C ALA A 28 1.27 12.43 9.12
N PHE A 29 0.99 12.99 7.94
CA PHE A 29 -0.36 13.00 7.36
C PHE A 29 -0.91 11.58 7.16
N VAL A 30 -0.14 10.69 6.51
CA VAL A 30 -0.58 9.31 6.28
C VAL A 30 -0.86 8.59 7.59
N GLN A 31 -0.09 8.86 8.66
CA GLN A 31 -0.32 8.27 9.97
C GLN A 31 -1.56 8.82 10.67
N GLU A 32 -1.78 10.13 10.60
CA GLU A 32 -2.95 10.78 11.20
C GLU A 32 -4.25 10.31 10.54
N TYR A 33 -4.24 10.21 9.21
CA TYR A 33 -5.42 9.83 8.42
C TYR A 33 -5.44 8.34 8.05
N GLN A 34 -4.60 7.51 8.67
CA GLN A 34 -4.41 6.10 8.31
C GLN A 34 -5.73 5.32 8.24
N SER A 35 -6.62 5.50 9.22
CA SER A 35 -7.91 4.81 9.27
C SER A 35 -8.88 5.24 8.18
N LEU A 36 -8.89 6.53 7.83
CA LEU A 36 -9.74 7.07 6.76
C LEU A 36 -9.21 6.62 5.38
N ILE A 37 -7.90 6.69 5.20
CA ILE A 37 -7.22 6.19 4.00
C ILE A 37 -7.51 4.70 3.82
N ALA A 38 -7.39 3.90 4.88
CA ALA A 38 -7.74 2.48 4.87
C ALA A 38 -9.20 2.23 4.45
N MET A 39 -10.14 3.02 4.99
CA MET A 39 -11.56 2.91 4.62
C MET A 39 -11.80 3.21 3.14
N LEU A 40 -11.11 4.20 2.57
CA LEU A 40 -11.20 4.55 1.15
C LEU A 40 -10.56 3.48 0.23
N PHE A 41 -9.52 2.79 0.71
CA PHE A 41 -8.88 1.73 -0.06
C PHE A 41 -9.79 0.52 -0.28
N VAL A 42 -10.67 0.18 0.67
CA VAL A 42 -11.59 -0.98 0.55
C VAL A 42 -12.47 -0.91 -0.72
N PRO A 43 -13.22 0.17 -1.01
CA PRO A 43 -14.01 0.27 -2.23
C PRO A 43 -13.15 0.34 -3.50
N VAL A 44 -11.96 0.93 -3.44
CA VAL A 44 -11.01 0.91 -4.57
C VAL A 44 -10.57 -0.52 -4.88
N TYR A 45 -10.17 -1.30 -3.87
CA TYR A 45 -9.82 -2.70 -4.03
C TYR A 45 -11.00 -3.55 -4.51
N ALA A 46 -12.22 -3.24 -4.07
CA ALA A 46 -13.42 -3.88 -4.57
C ALA A 46 -13.66 -3.61 -6.06
N LEU A 47 -13.44 -2.37 -6.52
CA LEU A 47 -13.55 -2.00 -7.92
C LEU A 47 -12.50 -2.72 -8.77
N MET A 48 -11.26 -2.76 -8.30
CA MET A 48 -10.17 -3.50 -8.95
C MET A 48 -10.50 -4.99 -9.05
N SER A 49 -10.96 -5.59 -7.95
CA SER A 49 -11.36 -6.99 -7.90
C SER A 49 -12.48 -7.27 -8.91
N LYS A 50 -13.52 -6.43 -8.96
CA LYS A 50 -14.60 -6.55 -9.95
C LYS A 50 -14.07 -6.47 -11.39
N LEU A 51 -13.14 -5.56 -11.66
CA LEU A 51 -12.54 -5.41 -12.99
C LEU A 51 -11.74 -6.66 -13.41
N VAL A 52 -10.97 -7.23 -12.48
CA VAL A 52 -10.18 -8.45 -12.70
C VAL A 52 -11.07 -9.69 -12.88
N PHE A 53 -12.17 -9.78 -12.12
CA PHE A 53 -13.09 -10.92 -12.13
C PHE A 53 -14.32 -10.69 -13.02
N ILE A 54 -14.30 -9.74 -13.94
CA ILE A 54 -15.45 -9.39 -14.81
C ILE A 54 -16.03 -10.57 -15.60
N ASN A 55 -15.21 -11.60 -15.87
CA ASN A 55 -15.65 -12.83 -16.54
C ASN A 55 -16.64 -13.65 -15.70
N TYR A 56 -16.67 -13.45 -14.38
CA TYR A 56 -17.58 -14.13 -13.44
C TYR A 56 -18.79 -13.24 -13.17
N LYS A 57 -19.73 -13.20 -14.14
CA LYS A 57 -20.96 -12.38 -14.09
C LYS A 57 -21.88 -12.64 -12.89
N ASN A 58 -21.65 -13.74 -12.16
CA ASN A 58 -22.46 -14.09 -11.00
C ASN A 58 -22.23 -13.14 -9.83
N TYR A 59 -21.10 -12.42 -9.80
CA TYR A 59 -20.74 -11.61 -8.65
C TYR A 59 -20.92 -10.10 -8.89
N ASN A 60 -21.73 -9.48 -8.03
CA ASN A 60 -22.01 -8.05 -8.08
C ASN A 60 -20.90 -7.25 -7.39
N PHE A 61 -20.86 -5.94 -7.64
CA PHE A 61 -19.90 -5.04 -6.97
C PHE A 61 -19.99 -5.14 -5.45
N THR A 62 -21.21 -5.27 -4.91
CA THR A 62 -21.48 -5.42 -3.49
C THR A 62 -20.77 -6.64 -2.88
N GLU A 63 -20.73 -7.77 -3.59
CA GLU A 63 -20.06 -8.97 -3.08
C GLU A 63 -18.55 -8.78 -3.10
N HIS A 64 -18.00 -8.18 -4.16
CA HIS A 64 -16.58 -7.79 -4.17
C HIS A 64 -16.25 -6.83 -3.03
N LEU A 65 -17.15 -5.90 -2.70
CA LEU A 65 -16.99 -4.97 -1.59
C LEU A 65 -16.96 -5.70 -0.25
N VAL A 66 -17.94 -6.57 0.01
CA VAL A 66 -18.02 -7.36 1.24
C VAL A 66 -16.78 -8.26 1.39
N ILE A 67 -16.37 -8.95 0.32
CA ILE A 67 -15.19 -9.83 0.34
C ILE A 67 -13.92 -9.03 0.68
N ASN A 68 -13.69 -7.89 0.02
CA ASN A 68 -12.50 -7.07 0.28
C ASN A 68 -12.53 -6.45 1.68
N MET A 69 -13.72 -6.10 2.19
CA MET A 69 -13.88 -5.62 3.57
C MET A 69 -13.50 -6.69 4.59
N TYR A 70 -13.95 -7.93 4.42
CA TYR A 70 -13.56 -9.05 5.29
C TYR A 70 -12.07 -9.37 5.19
N LEU A 71 -11.52 -9.39 3.97
CA LEU A 71 -10.08 -9.58 3.75
C LEU A 71 -9.27 -8.50 4.47
N PHE A 72 -9.67 -7.25 4.34
CA PHE A 72 -9.00 -6.13 4.99
C PHE A 72 -9.07 -6.25 6.52
N ALA A 73 -10.23 -6.58 7.09
CA ALA A 73 -10.40 -6.77 8.53
C ALA A 73 -9.54 -7.92 9.08
N HIS A 74 -9.55 -9.08 8.42
CA HIS A 74 -8.71 -10.22 8.82
C HIS A 74 -7.22 -9.89 8.74
N MET A 75 -6.78 -9.24 7.66
CA MET A 75 -5.38 -8.82 7.52
C MET A 75 -4.99 -7.77 8.55
N SER A 76 -5.87 -6.84 8.89
CA SER A 76 -5.65 -5.83 9.93
C SER A 76 -5.41 -6.48 11.28
N ILE A 77 -6.30 -7.39 11.70
CA ILE A 77 -6.16 -8.13 12.97
C ILE A 77 -4.89 -8.98 12.97
N ALA A 78 -4.64 -9.74 11.90
CA ALA A 78 -3.46 -10.57 11.76
C ALA A 78 -2.17 -9.75 11.81
N SER A 79 -2.15 -8.59 11.13
CA SER A 79 -1.00 -7.69 11.12
C SER A 79 -0.70 -7.09 12.49
N ALA A 80 -1.73 -6.77 13.28
CA ALA A 80 -1.56 -6.25 14.64
C ALA A 80 -0.89 -7.30 15.56
N VAL A 81 -1.38 -8.53 15.54
CA VAL A 81 -0.80 -9.64 16.32
C VAL A 81 0.64 -9.92 15.87
N MET A 82 0.86 -10.01 14.56
CA MET A 82 2.17 -10.33 14.01
C MET A 82 3.18 -9.20 14.21
N ALA A 83 2.76 -7.94 14.21
CA ALA A 83 3.62 -6.80 14.53
C ALA A 83 4.12 -6.84 15.97
N ILE A 84 3.27 -7.23 16.93
CA ILE A 84 3.69 -7.43 18.33
C ILE A 84 4.73 -8.55 18.42
N LEU A 85 4.50 -9.67 17.72
CA LEU A 85 5.45 -10.78 17.69
C LEU A 85 6.79 -10.38 17.06
N ALA A 86 6.77 -9.60 15.99
CA ALA A 86 7.98 -9.11 15.33
C ALA A 86 8.83 -8.24 16.28
N LEU A 87 8.18 -7.38 17.07
CA LEU A 87 8.86 -6.56 18.08
C LEU A 87 9.49 -7.41 19.18
N LEU A 88 8.80 -8.44 19.67
CA LEU A 88 9.33 -9.35 20.69
C LEU A 88 10.57 -10.13 20.21
N LEU A 89 10.60 -10.48 18.93
CA LEU A 89 11.72 -11.19 18.30
C LEU A 89 12.85 -10.25 17.85
N GLY A 90 12.71 -8.93 18.05
CA GLY A 90 13.69 -7.94 17.59
C GLY A 90 13.81 -7.86 16.07
N ILE A 91 12.79 -8.31 15.33
CA ILE A 91 12.81 -8.30 13.86
C ILE A 91 12.60 -6.87 13.39
N ASN A 92 13.47 -6.42 12.48
CA ASN A 92 13.34 -5.10 11.85
C ASN A 92 11.96 -4.96 11.17
N PHE A 93 11.24 -3.88 11.48
CA PHE A 93 9.88 -3.64 11.00
C PHE A 93 9.77 -3.61 9.46
N MET A 94 10.79 -3.09 8.78
CA MET A 94 10.84 -3.05 7.32
C MET A 94 10.94 -4.46 6.73
N VAL A 95 11.82 -5.31 7.29
CA VAL A 95 11.95 -6.71 6.87
C VAL A 95 10.67 -7.48 7.15
N PHE A 96 10.07 -7.29 8.33
CA PHE A 96 8.81 -7.92 8.68
C PHE A 96 7.66 -7.52 7.74
N SER A 97 7.49 -6.22 7.47
CA SER A 97 6.41 -5.73 6.60
C SER A 97 6.58 -6.17 5.14
N THR A 98 7.79 -6.12 4.60
CA THR A 98 8.04 -6.40 3.17
C THR A 98 8.24 -7.88 2.88
N ALA A 99 9.04 -8.60 3.67
CA ALA A 99 9.40 -9.99 3.38
C ALA A 99 8.37 -10.99 3.94
N ILE A 100 7.60 -10.62 4.98
CA ILE A 100 6.68 -11.54 5.66
C ILE A 100 5.21 -11.14 5.40
N MET A 101 4.82 -9.90 5.74
CA MET A 101 3.41 -9.49 5.65
C MET A 101 2.90 -9.37 4.21
N LEU A 102 3.69 -8.80 3.30
CA LEU A 102 3.25 -8.60 1.91
C LEU A 102 2.97 -9.93 1.19
N PRO A 103 3.87 -10.94 1.19
CA PRO A 103 3.57 -12.25 0.59
C PRO A 103 2.37 -12.93 1.26
N LEU A 104 2.25 -12.84 2.58
CA LEU A 104 1.13 -13.40 3.33
C LEU A 104 -0.20 -12.79 2.88
N GLN A 105 -0.25 -11.47 2.66
CA GLN A 105 -1.43 -10.75 2.18
C GLN A 105 -1.86 -11.23 0.78
N VAL A 106 -0.89 -11.35 -0.13
CA VAL A 106 -1.16 -11.81 -1.51
C VAL A 106 -1.64 -13.26 -1.52
N LEU A 107 -0.98 -14.14 -0.77
CA LEU A 107 -1.35 -15.56 -0.69
C LEU A 107 -2.72 -15.76 -0.03
N TYR A 108 -2.99 -15.05 1.06
CA TYR A 108 -4.28 -15.13 1.74
C TYR A 108 -5.42 -14.62 0.87
N ALA A 109 -5.24 -13.49 0.18
CA ALA A 109 -6.21 -12.99 -0.78
C ALA A 109 -6.44 -14.00 -1.91
N ALA A 110 -5.38 -14.54 -2.52
CA ALA A 110 -5.49 -15.55 -3.57
C ALA A 110 -6.24 -16.81 -3.10
N TYR A 111 -5.98 -17.26 -1.87
CA TYR A 111 -6.69 -18.38 -1.25
C TYR A 111 -8.19 -18.07 -1.04
N ALA A 112 -8.53 -16.90 -0.54
CA ALA A 112 -9.92 -16.50 -0.33
C ALA A 112 -10.68 -16.42 -1.67
N PHE A 113 -10.10 -15.77 -2.68
CA PHE A 113 -10.69 -15.70 -4.02
C PHE A 113 -10.81 -17.09 -4.68
N LYS A 114 -9.83 -17.98 -4.50
CA LYS A 114 -9.93 -19.38 -4.93
C LYS A 114 -11.16 -20.06 -4.35
N ARG A 115 -11.34 -19.94 -3.03
CA ARG A 115 -12.41 -20.63 -2.29
C ARG A 115 -13.79 -20.07 -2.65
N LEU A 116 -13.92 -18.76 -2.81
CA LEU A 116 -15.18 -18.09 -3.10
C LEU A 116 -15.63 -18.29 -4.56
N PHE A 117 -14.72 -18.10 -5.52
CA PHE A 117 -15.04 -18.18 -6.95
C PHE A 117 -14.85 -19.59 -7.54
N LYS A 118 -14.50 -20.59 -6.70
CA LYS A 118 -14.24 -21.99 -7.09
C LYS A 118 -13.29 -22.10 -8.29
N LEU A 119 -12.21 -21.33 -8.26
CA LEU A 119 -11.27 -21.18 -9.38
C LEU A 119 -10.25 -22.32 -9.42
N SER A 120 -9.82 -22.67 -10.64
CA SER A 120 -8.64 -23.52 -10.86
C SER A 120 -7.35 -22.76 -10.48
N VAL A 121 -6.29 -23.49 -10.13
CA VAL A 121 -5.00 -22.90 -9.73
C VAL A 121 -4.42 -22.01 -10.84
N LYS A 122 -4.54 -22.43 -12.10
CA LYS A 122 -4.11 -21.64 -13.27
C LYS A 122 -4.84 -20.30 -13.36
N ASN A 123 -6.16 -20.31 -13.14
CA ASN A 123 -6.96 -19.09 -13.22
C ASN A 123 -6.60 -18.11 -12.10
N ILE A 124 -6.24 -18.60 -10.91
CA ILE A 124 -5.83 -17.72 -9.81
C ILE A 124 -4.53 -17.01 -10.14
N ILE A 125 -3.53 -17.72 -10.67
CA ILE A 125 -2.24 -17.10 -11.04
C ILE A 125 -2.46 -15.98 -12.07
N ILE A 126 -3.25 -16.25 -13.11
CA ILE A 126 -3.57 -15.25 -14.13
C ILE A 126 -4.33 -14.06 -13.53
N LYS A 127 -5.29 -14.31 -12.63
CA LYS A 127 -6.09 -13.25 -12.01
C LYS A 127 -5.29 -12.41 -11.02
N THR A 128 -4.41 -13.02 -10.24
CA THR A 128 -3.46 -12.30 -9.37
C THR A 128 -2.51 -11.44 -10.21
N LEU A 129 -2.03 -11.95 -11.35
CA LEU A 129 -1.17 -11.18 -12.25
C LEU A 129 -1.94 -9.99 -12.87
N LEU A 130 -3.17 -10.21 -13.32
CA LEU A 130 -4.04 -9.13 -13.82
C LEU A 130 -4.33 -8.09 -12.73
N PHE A 131 -4.56 -8.52 -11.49
CA PHE A 131 -4.76 -7.61 -10.36
C PHE A 131 -3.53 -6.74 -10.10
N SER A 132 -2.33 -7.34 -10.15
CA SER A 132 -1.07 -6.60 -10.04
C SER A 132 -0.89 -5.59 -11.18
N LEU A 133 -1.29 -5.95 -12.40
CA LEU A 133 -1.21 -5.06 -13.56
C LEU A 133 -2.17 -3.87 -13.43
N VAL A 134 -3.41 -4.12 -12.98
CA VAL A 134 -4.39 -3.05 -12.70
C VAL A 134 -3.88 -2.13 -11.60
N LEU A 135 -3.29 -2.69 -10.53
CA LEU A 135 -2.67 -1.90 -9.45
C LEU A 135 -1.53 -1.03 -9.99
N MET A 136 -0.67 -1.58 -10.85
CA MET A 136 0.44 -0.85 -11.45
C MET A 136 -0.07 0.34 -12.29
N ILE A 137 -1.06 0.13 -13.16
CA ILE A 137 -1.64 1.21 -13.96
C ILE A 137 -2.24 2.30 -13.07
N LEU A 138 -3.02 1.92 -12.05
CA LEU A 138 -3.61 2.88 -11.11
C LEU A 138 -2.54 3.68 -10.35
N SER A 139 -1.45 3.01 -9.93
CA SER A 139 -0.35 3.68 -9.24
C SER A 139 0.37 4.70 -10.14
N VAL A 140 0.59 4.36 -11.42
CA VAL A 140 1.20 5.28 -12.40
C VAL A 140 0.31 6.49 -12.64
N LEU A 141 -1.00 6.30 -12.79
CA LEU A 141 -1.97 7.39 -12.95
C LEU A 141 -2.00 8.32 -11.71
N LEU A 142 -1.91 7.75 -10.51
CA LEU A 142 -1.87 8.52 -9.27
C LEU A 142 -0.57 9.34 -9.18
N ILE A 143 0.58 8.75 -9.53
CA ILE A 143 1.87 9.47 -9.58
C ILE A 143 1.79 10.64 -10.56
N ILE A 144 1.28 10.41 -11.78
CA ILE A 144 1.12 11.48 -12.79
C ILE A 144 0.24 12.61 -12.24
N THR A 145 -0.85 12.26 -11.55
CA THR A 145 -1.79 13.23 -10.97
C THR A 145 -1.14 14.05 -9.85
N VAL A 146 -0.35 13.41 -8.98
CA VAL A 146 0.40 14.10 -7.92
C VAL A 146 1.45 15.03 -8.51
N VAL A 147 2.23 14.56 -9.49
CA VAL A 147 3.24 15.39 -10.18
C VAL A 147 2.60 16.58 -10.87
N PHE A 148 1.45 16.39 -11.52
CA PHE A 148 0.69 17.46 -12.16
C PHE A 148 0.17 18.49 -11.14
N MET A 149 -0.35 18.03 -10.00
CA MET A 149 -0.74 18.94 -8.91
C MET A 149 0.46 19.75 -8.41
N MET A 150 1.61 19.12 -8.20
CA MET A 150 2.84 19.80 -7.75
C MET A 150 3.34 20.84 -8.76
N TYR A 151 3.16 20.58 -10.06
CA TYR A 151 3.48 21.56 -11.10
C TYR A 151 2.58 22.81 -11.00
N ILE A 152 1.28 22.64 -10.76
CA ILE A 152 0.34 23.76 -10.64
C ILE A 152 0.55 24.55 -9.33
N THR A 153 0.85 23.87 -8.23
CA THR A 153 1.02 24.53 -6.93
C THR A 153 2.41 25.16 -6.72
N GLY A 154 3.31 25.10 -7.70
CA GLY A 154 4.69 25.59 -7.59
C GLY A 154 5.60 24.74 -6.69
N GLY A 155 5.10 23.62 -6.15
CA GLY A 155 5.89 22.72 -5.30
C GLY A 155 7.06 22.05 -6.02
N MET A 156 7.03 22.05 -7.36
CA MET A 156 8.16 21.60 -8.18
C MET A 156 9.37 22.53 -8.04
N ASP A 157 9.16 23.83 -7.92
CA ASP A 157 10.23 24.83 -7.84
C ASP A 157 10.95 24.75 -6.49
N GLU A 158 10.22 24.56 -5.39
CA GLU A 158 10.79 24.32 -4.05
C GLU A 158 11.71 23.09 -4.03
N ILE A 159 11.30 22.02 -4.71
CA ILE A 159 12.09 20.79 -4.80
C ILE A 159 13.33 20.98 -5.67
N MET A 160 13.22 21.72 -6.78
CA MET A 160 14.34 22.00 -7.67
C MET A 160 15.37 22.94 -7.03
N GLU A 161 14.94 23.93 -6.26
CA GLU A 161 15.81 24.82 -5.49
C GLU A 161 16.53 24.06 -4.36
N ALA A 162 15.80 23.19 -3.65
CA ALA A 162 16.39 22.29 -2.66
C ALA A 162 17.40 21.30 -3.29
N ALA A 163 17.20 20.86 -4.54
CA ALA A 163 18.13 19.97 -5.25
C ALA A 163 19.39 20.69 -5.74
N THR A 164 19.24 21.91 -6.26
CA THR A 164 20.36 22.72 -6.79
C THR A 164 21.25 23.31 -5.70
N THR A 165 20.69 23.67 -4.54
CA THR A 165 21.46 24.13 -3.38
C THR A 165 22.40 23.03 -2.87
N ARG A 166 22.01 21.75 -2.98
CA ARG A 166 22.88 20.60 -2.64
C ARG A 166 24.03 20.37 -3.61
N GLN A 167 23.82 20.58 -4.91
CA GLN A 167 24.88 20.43 -5.90
C GLN A 167 26.02 21.43 -5.73
N LYS A 168 25.78 22.53 -4.99
CA LYS A 168 26.78 23.56 -4.67
C LYS A 168 27.47 23.34 -3.32
N LEU A 169 26.99 22.41 -2.49
CA LEU A 169 27.53 22.09 -1.15
C LEU A 169 28.39 20.82 -1.11
N ASN A 170 28.39 20.04 -2.20
CA ASN A 170 29.33 18.94 -2.47
C ASN A 170 30.38 19.38 -3.47
#